data_AF-A0A3D0W0K4-F1
#
_entry.id   AF-A0A3D0W0K4-F1
#
_cell.length_a   1.000
_cell.length_b   1.000
_cell.length_c   1.000
_cell.angle_alpha   90.00
_cell.angle_beta   90.00
_cell.angle_gamma   90.00
#
_symmetry.space_group_name_H-M   'P 1'
#
loop_
_entity.id
_entity.type
_entity.pdbx_description
1 polymer ?
#
loop_
_entity_poly.entity_id
_entity_poly.type
_entity_poly.pdbx_seq_one_letter_code
_entity_poly.pdbx_strand_id
1 'polypeptide(L)'
;MKICVPVRIGECRTLLRQNLDSRFDFGMERHVGWVIAYFFSMSYHSKNEIRLLDGLIFHKAMGFLSGKKENTSVYFVVFKGLTDPISIFFLFSVNFLVFWLAWERKGASFLTCIFLALLCTVSAAGATYFVSAFSSKGRREREHLIETLRNLLTNMTGI
;
A
#
# COMPACT_ATOMS: atom_id res chain seq x y z
N MET A 1 2.53 1.01 14.27
CA MET A 1 3.90 0.67 14.72
C MET A 1 4.72 1.95 14.73
N LYS A 2 5.71 2.06 15.64
CA LYS A 2 6.60 3.23 15.76
C LYS A 2 8.05 2.74 15.83
N ILE A 3 8.94 3.36 15.05
CA ILE A 3 10.38 3.11 15.09
C ILE A 3 11.09 4.46 15.20
N CYS A 4 12.08 4.57 16.08
CA CYS A 4 12.92 5.75 16.20
C CYS A 4 14.22 5.51 15.44
N VAL A 5 14.58 6.43 14.56
CA VAL A 5 15.78 6.38 13.73
C VAL A 5 16.68 7.56 14.11
N PRO A 6 17.98 7.32 14.41
CA PRO A 6 18.92 8.34 14.89
C PRO A 6 19.47 9.19 13.73
N VAL A 7 18.59 9.67 12.85
CA VAL A 7 18.92 10.54 11.72
C VAL A 7 17.92 11.67 11.59
N ARG A 8 18.30 12.74 10.89
CA ARG A 8 17.42 13.88 10.65
C ARG A 8 16.24 13.50 9.76
N ILE A 9 15.11 14.18 9.91
CA ILE A 9 13.89 13.85 9.14
C ILE A 9 14.09 13.95 7.63
N GLY A 10 14.88 14.92 7.16
CA GLY A 10 15.21 15.06 5.74
C GLY A 10 16.12 13.94 5.21
N GLU A 11 17.03 13.45 6.05
CA GLU A 11 17.91 12.33 5.73
C GLU A 11 17.15 11.01 5.72
N CYS A 12 16.33 10.74 6.75
CA CYS A 12 15.45 9.58 6.81
C CYS A 12 14.53 9.51 5.57
N ARG A 13 13.94 10.64 5.19
CA ARG A 13 13.11 10.75 3.98
C ARG A 13 13.89 10.39 2.71
N THR A 14 15.13 10.85 2.60
CA THR A 14 15.98 10.62 1.43
C THR A 14 16.39 9.15 1.34
N LEU A 15 16.83 8.57 2.46
CA LEU A 15 17.18 7.15 2.56
C LEU A 15 15.96 6.26 2.27
N LEU A 16 14.78 6.56 2.81
CA LEU A 16 13.55 5.84 2.49
C LEU A 16 13.26 5.88 0.99
N ARG A 17 13.41 7.05 0.35
CA ARG A 17 13.14 7.20 -1.08
C ARG A 17 14.14 6.42 -1.94
N GLN A 18 15.41 6.34 -1.53
CA GLN A 18 16.46 5.61 -2.24
C GLN A 18 16.29 4.09 -2.18
N ASN A 19 15.68 3.58 -1.11
CA ASN A 19 15.43 2.15 -0.91
C ASN A 19 14.08 1.67 -1.49
N LEU A 20 13.34 2.54 -2.19
CA LEU A 20 12.10 2.17 -2.87
C LEU A 20 12.34 2.02 -4.37
N ASP A 21 11.97 0.87 -4.91
CA ASP A 21 12.09 0.54 -6.32
C ASP A 21 11.07 1.30 -7.18
N SER A 22 11.43 1.52 -8.45
CA SER A 22 10.53 2.08 -9.47
C SER A 22 9.32 1.16 -9.72
N ARG A 23 8.15 1.75 -10.02
CA ARG A 23 6.88 1.03 -10.21
C ARG A 23 6.83 0.13 -11.46
N PHE A 24 7.76 0.29 -12.39
CA PHE A 24 7.61 -0.19 -13.77
C PHE A 24 8.36 -1.50 -14.12
N ASP A 25 9.15 -2.07 -13.20
CA ASP A 25 9.90 -3.32 -13.46
C ASP A 25 9.16 -4.55 -12.95
N PHE A 26 8.68 -5.41 -13.86
CA PHE A 26 7.89 -6.61 -13.53
C PHE A 26 8.76 -7.87 -13.39
N GLY A 27 8.32 -8.85 -12.57
CA GLY A 27 8.93 -10.20 -12.49
C GLY A 27 10.08 -10.37 -11.47
N MET A 28 10.33 -9.37 -10.61
CA MET A 28 11.35 -9.40 -9.57
C MET A 28 10.75 -9.13 -8.18
N GLU A 29 11.43 -9.60 -7.13
CA GLU A 29 11.09 -9.23 -5.75
C GLU A 29 11.41 -7.76 -5.59
N ARG A 30 10.40 -6.96 -5.23
CA ARG A 30 10.54 -5.50 -5.23
C ARG A 30 9.78 -4.84 -4.11
N HIS A 31 10.35 -3.75 -3.63
CA HIS A 31 9.72 -2.87 -2.66
C HIS A 31 9.28 -1.59 -3.35
N VAL A 32 8.03 -1.60 -3.82
CA VAL A 32 7.49 -0.50 -4.61
C VAL A 32 6.79 0.49 -3.69
N GLY A 33 7.04 1.78 -3.89
CA GLY A 33 6.47 2.78 -3.00
C GLY A 33 6.57 4.21 -3.49
N TRP A 34 6.32 5.11 -2.57
CA TRP A 34 6.54 6.54 -2.74
C TRP A 34 6.78 7.20 -1.38
N VAL A 35 7.48 8.33 -1.41
CA VAL A 35 7.65 9.22 -0.26
C VAL A 35 7.30 10.64 -0.72
N ILE A 36 6.24 11.22 -0.15
CA ILE A 36 5.76 12.57 -0.46
C ILE A 36 5.69 13.37 0.83
N ALA A 37 6.41 14.48 0.89
CA ALA A 37 6.59 15.29 2.10
C ALA A 37 7.03 14.42 3.30
N TYR A 38 6.15 14.25 4.29
CA TYR A 38 6.40 13.43 5.47
C TYR A 38 5.66 12.09 5.44
N PHE A 39 4.96 11.76 4.36
CA PHE A 39 4.23 10.51 4.22
C PHE A 39 4.98 9.54 3.32
N PHE A 40 4.83 8.26 3.60
CA PHE A 40 5.36 7.21 2.74
C PHE A 40 4.38 6.06 2.57
N SER A 41 4.57 5.32 1.49
CA SER A 41 3.92 4.07 1.22
C SER A 41 4.91 3.08 0.63
N MET A 42 4.82 1.82 1.05
CA MET A 42 5.66 0.72 0.61
C MET A 42 4.82 -0.54 0.48
N SER A 43 4.94 -1.24 -0.63
CA SER A 43 4.32 -2.54 -0.90
C SER A 43 5.41 -3.54 -1.25
N TYR A 44 5.18 -4.81 -0.91
CA TYR A 44 6.08 -5.89 -1.27
C TYR A 44 5.41 -6.76 -2.35
N HIS A 45 6.16 -7.03 -3.42
CA HIS A 45 5.74 -7.91 -4.50
C HIS A 45 6.72 -9.07 -4.59
N SER A 46 6.22 -10.31 -4.45
CA SER A 46 7.04 -11.52 -4.54
C SER A 46 7.13 -12.04 -5.98
N LYS A 47 8.26 -12.67 -6.35
CA LYS A 47 8.49 -13.24 -7.69
C LYS A 47 7.44 -14.26 -8.15
N ASN A 48 6.70 -14.88 -7.23
CA ASN A 48 5.71 -15.93 -7.51
C ASN A 48 4.28 -15.41 -7.78
N GLU A 49 4.13 -14.26 -8.43
CA GLU A 49 2.82 -13.67 -8.80
C GLU A 49 2.08 -14.41 -9.94
N ILE A 50 2.66 -15.48 -10.50
CA ILE A 50 2.12 -16.16 -11.71
C ILE A 50 0.83 -16.97 -11.40
N ARG A 51 0.53 -17.29 -10.13
CA ARG A 51 -0.69 -18.01 -9.75
C ARG A 51 -1.84 -17.03 -9.46
N LEU A 52 -3.02 -17.33 -10.00
CA LEU A 52 -4.21 -16.45 -9.98
C LEU A 52 -4.67 -16.08 -8.56
N LEU A 53 -4.54 -16.98 -7.59
CA LEU A 53 -4.82 -16.74 -6.17
C LEU A 53 -3.70 -15.98 -5.44
N ASP A 54 -2.46 -16.16 -5.90
CA ASP A 54 -1.28 -15.50 -5.36
C ASP A 54 -1.26 -14.01 -5.75
N GLY A 55 -1.80 -13.67 -6.92
CA GLY A 55 -2.03 -12.30 -7.35
C GLY A 55 -3.18 -11.58 -6.65
N LEU A 56 -3.83 -12.19 -5.64
CA LEU A 56 -4.86 -11.53 -4.81
C LEU A 56 -4.35 -11.13 -3.42
N ILE A 57 -3.10 -11.48 -3.11
CA ILE A 57 -2.46 -11.15 -1.84
C ILE A 57 -1.74 -9.82 -2.02
N PHE A 58 -2.18 -8.83 -1.26
CA PHE A 58 -1.60 -7.49 -1.31
C PHE A 58 -1.41 -6.96 0.11
N HIS A 59 -0.23 -6.44 0.39
CA HIS A 59 0.06 -5.74 1.63
C HIS A 59 0.71 -4.41 1.32
N LYS A 60 0.21 -3.36 1.97
CA LYS A 60 0.75 -2.01 1.84
C LYS A 60 0.99 -1.43 3.21
N ALA A 61 2.24 -1.08 3.48
CA ALA A 61 2.60 -0.23 4.60
C ALA A 61 2.39 1.24 4.19
N MET A 62 1.69 2.00 5.02
CA MET A 62 1.61 3.46 4.90
C MET A 62 1.96 4.08 6.23
N GLY A 63 2.65 5.21 6.17
CA GLY A 63 3.12 5.85 7.38
C GLY A 63 3.52 7.29 7.19
N PHE A 64 3.98 7.89 8.28
CA PHE A 64 4.51 9.24 8.29
C PHE A 64 5.74 9.35 9.17
N LEU A 65 6.58 10.33 8.84
CA LEU A 65 7.79 10.70 9.57
C LEU A 65 7.49 11.91 10.45
N SER A 66 8.01 11.91 11.67
CA SER A 66 7.94 13.04 12.60
C SER A 66 9.22 13.06 13.42
N GLY A 67 9.91 14.19 13.52
CA GLY A 67 11.23 14.21 14.16
C GLY A 67 11.65 15.57 14.66
N LYS A 68 12.62 15.56 15.58
CA LYS A 68 13.41 16.72 16.02
C LYS A 68 14.83 16.60 15.47
N LYS A 69 15.65 17.64 15.66
CA LYS A 69 16.96 17.92 15.02
C LYS A 69 17.90 16.73 14.76
N GLU A 70 17.82 15.62 15.51
CA GLU A 70 18.70 14.45 15.40
C GLU A 70 17.98 13.09 15.47
N ASN A 71 16.66 13.08 15.67
CA ASN A 71 15.90 11.84 15.83
C ASN A 71 14.57 11.91 15.07
N THR A 72 14.32 10.90 14.25
CA THR A 72 13.09 10.76 13.47
C THR A 72 12.28 9.57 13.97
N SER A 73 11.06 9.82 14.42
CA SER A 73 10.04 8.79 14.64
C SER A 73 9.30 8.49 13.35
N VAL A 74 9.30 7.22 12.95
CA VAL A 74 8.54 6.71 11.81
C VAL A 74 7.34 5.93 12.33
N TYR A 75 6.15 6.39 11.98
CA TYR A 75 4.88 5.76 12.33
C TYR A 75 4.30 5.08 11.10
N PHE A 76 3.86 3.83 11.21
CA PHE A 76 3.24 3.14 10.08
C PHE A 76 2.18 2.12 10.49
N VAL A 77 1.29 1.85 9.54
CA VAL A 77 0.24 0.84 9.60
C VAL A 77 0.35 -0.03 8.35
N VAL A 78 0.12 -1.33 8.51
CA VAL A 78 0.08 -2.27 7.39
C VAL A 78 -1.37 -2.61 7.08
N PHE A 79 -1.79 -2.24 5.87
CA PHE A 79 -3.07 -2.59 5.30
C PHE A 79 -2.98 -3.95 4.60
N LYS A 80 -4.08 -4.71 4.64
CA LYS A 80 -4.19 -6.05 4.05
C LYS A 80 -5.21 -6.03 2.92
N GLY A 81 -4.90 -6.66 1.80
CA GLY A 81 -5.68 -6.50 0.58
C GLY A 81 -5.74 -5.04 0.13
N LEU A 82 -6.75 -4.72 -0.66
CA LEU A 82 -7.00 -3.39 -1.20
C LEU A 82 -7.71 -2.47 -0.20
N THR A 83 -7.29 -2.49 1.07
CA THR A 83 -7.95 -1.74 2.15
C THR A 83 -7.27 -0.42 2.51
N ASP A 84 -6.12 -0.11 1.92
CA ASP A 84 -5.51 1.20 2.13
C ASP A 84 -6.33 2.31 1.46
N PRO A 85 -6.36 3.54 2.04
CA PRO A 85 -7.22 4.61 1.56
C PRO A 85 -7.02 4.96 0.08
N ILE A 86 -5.79 4.85 -0.43
CA ILE A 86 -5.47 5.15 -1.83
C ILE A 86 -6.04 4.08 -2.75
N SER A 87 -5.86 2.80 -2.41
CA SER A 87 -6.44 1.70 -3.18
C SER A 87 -7.97 1.73 -3.15
N ILE A 88 -8.59 2.01 -2.00
CA ILE A 88 -10.05 2.16 -1.90
C ILE A 88 -10.53 3.30 -2.78
N PHE A 89 -9.89 4.47 -2.70
CA PHE A 89 -10.25 5.62 -3.52
C PHE A 89 -10.13 5.30 -5.01
N PHE A 90 -9.00 4.73 -5.44
CA PHE A 90 -8.78 4.37 -6.83
C PHE A 90 -9.79 3.33 -7.33
N LEU A 91 -10.02 2.27 -6.56
CA LEU A 91 -10.98 1.22 -6.89
C LEU A 91 -12.41 1.77 -6.98
N PHE A 92 -12.79 2.65 -6.06
CA PHE A 92 -14.06 3.37 -6.13
C PHE A 92 -14.16 4.23 -7.39
N SER A 93 -13.14 5.05 -7.69
CA SER A 93 -13.14 5.91 -8.87
C SER A 93 -13.27 5.12 -10.17
N VAL A 94 -12.52 4.01 -10.31
CA VAL A 94 -12.61 3.14 -11.49
C VAL A 94 -13.99 2.51 -11.59
N ASN A 95 -14.51 1.91 -10.52
CA ASN A 95 -15.84 1.31 -10.51
C ASN A 95 -16.94 2.34 -10.83
N PHE A 96 -16.83 3.53 -10.23
CA PHE A 96 -17.76 4.63 -10.49
C PHE A 96 -17.74 5.06 -11.96
N LEU A 97 -16.56 5.26 -12.55
CA LEU A 97 -16.44 5.60 -13.97
C LEU A 97 -17.00 4.52 -14.88
N VAL A 98 -16.77 3.23 -14.56
CA VAL A 98 -17.34 2.11 -15.33
C VAL A 98 -18.87 2.15 -15.28
N PHE A 99 -19.48 2.27 -14.10
CA PHE A 99 -20.93 2.33 -13.98
C PHE A 99 -21.52 3.60 -14.61
N TRP A 100 -20.87 4.74 -14.40
CA TRP A 100 -21.29 6.01 -14.98
C TRP A 100 -21.30 5.91 -16.51
N LEU A 101 -20.17 5.56 -17.13
CA LEU A 101 -20.07 5.52 -18.60
C LEU A 101 -20.95 4.43 -19.24
N ALA A 102 -21.13 3.28 -18.57
CA ALA A 102 -21.95 2.19 -19.08
C ALA A 102 -23.46 2.47 -19.00
N TRP A 103 -23.89 3.30 -18.04
CA TRP A 103 -25.30 3.45 -17.68
C TRP A 103 -25.86 4.87 -17.75
N GLU A 104 -25.02 5.89 -17.91
CA GLU A 104 -25.41 7.29 -18.13
C GLU A 104 -26.38 7.40 -19.32
N ARG A 105 -26.06 6.74 -20.44
CA ARG A 105 -26.92 6.72 -21.64
C ARG A 105 -28.24 5.97 -21.46
N LYS A 106 -28.38 5.18 -20.40
CA LYS A 106 -29.58 4.41 -20.06
C LYS A 106 -30.43 5.10 -18.98
N GLY A 107 -30.08 6.33 -18.58
CA GLY A 107 -30.83 7.11 -17.60
C GLY A 107 -30.61 6.66 -16.15
N ALA A 108 -29.50 5.99 -15.83
CA ALA A 108 -29.18 5.69 -14.43
C ALA A 108 -29.01 6.96 -13.61
N SER A 109 -29.56 6.96 -12.40
CA SER A 109 -29.30 8.04 -11.45
C SER A 109 -27.84 8.02 -10.99
N PHE A 110 -27.28 9.20 -10.77
CA PHE A 110 -25.93 9.36 -10.20
C PHE A 110 -25.76 8.61 -8.87
N LEU A 111 -26.78 8.64 -8.02
CA LEU A 111 -26.80 7.93 -6.73
C LEU A 111 -26.73 6.41 -6.90
N THR A 112 -27.41 5.85 -7.90
CA THR A 112 -27.33 4.41 -8.21
C THR A 112 -25.90 4.02 -8.61
N CYS A 113 -25.23 4.85 -9.41
CA CYS A 113 -23.84 4.61 -9.81
C CYS A 113 -22.88 4.65 -8.62
N ILE A 114 -23.06 5.61 -7.69
CA ILE A 114 -22.29 5.66 -6.45
C ILE A 114 -22.51 4.39 -5.62
N PHE A 115 -23.77 3.99 -5.41
CA PHE A 115 -24.08 2.83 -4.59
C PHE A 115 -23.46 1.55 -5.14
N LEU A 116 -23.61 1.31 -6.46
CA LEU A 116 -23.01 0.14 -7.12
C LEU A 116 -21.48 0.18 -7.06
N ALA A 117 -20.88 1.35 -7.28
CA ALA A 117 -19.43 1.51 -7.18
C ALA A 117 -18.90 1.22 -5.77
N LEU A 118 -19.59 1.71 -4.74
CA LEU A 118 -19.27 1.41 -3.34
C LEU A 118 -19.41 -0.07 -3.05
N LEU A 119 -20.51 -0.70 -3.48
CA LEU A 119 -20.76 -2.13 -3.25
C LEU A 119 -19.65 -2.99 -3.88
N CYS A 120 -19.27 -2.71 -5.13
CA CYS A 120 -18.16 -3.41 -5.80
C CYS A 120 -16.83 -3.17 -5.09
N THR A 121 -16.56 -1.93 -4.66
CA THR A 121 -15.33 -1.57 -3.97
C THR A 121 -15.19 -2.30 -2.65
N VAL A 122 -16.25 -2.29 -1.81
CA VAL A 122 -16.28 -2.99 -0.52
C VAL A 122 -16.17 -4.50 -0.72
N SER A 123 -16.84 -5.05 -1.73
CA SER A 123 -16.79 -6.50 -2.02
C SER A 123 -15.38 -6.94 -2.42
N ALA A 124 -14.73 -6.22 -3.33
CA ALA A 124 -13.38 -6.53 -3.77
C ALA A 124 -12.32 -6.28 -2.67
N ALA A 125 -12.44 -5.18 -1.92
CA ALA A 125 -11.59 -4.92 -0.76
C ALA A 125 -11.75 -6.00 0.32
N GLY A 126 -12.99 -6.43 0.57
CA GLY A 126 -13.31 -7.52 1.50
C GLY A 126 -12.71 -8.85 1.06
N ALA A 127 -12.94 -9.26 -0.19
CA ALA A 127 -12.39 -10.51 -0.73
C ALA A 127 -10.86 -10.55 -0.65
N THR A 128 -10.19 -9.49 -1.12
CA THR A 128 -8.71 -9.40 -1.06
C THR A 128 -8.21 -9.32 0.38
N TYR A 129 -8.94 -8.66 1.29
CA TYR A 129 -8.63 -8.67 2.71
C TYR A 129 -8.68 -10.08 3.30
N PHE A 130 -9.74 -10.87 3.04
CA PHE A 130 -9.86 -12.22 3.56
C PHE A 130 -8.73 -13.12 3.05
N VAL A 131 -8.44 -13.06 1.74
CA VAL A 131 -7.33 -13.83 1.15
C VAL A 131 -5.99 -13.41 1.76
N SER A 132 -5.72 -12.11 1.88
CA SER A 132 -4.46 -11.60 2.43
C SER A 132 -4.32 -11.83 3.94
N ALA A 133 -5.42 -11.79 4.71
CA ALA A 133 -5.39 -11.90 6.15
C ALA A 133 -5.31 -13.33 6.66
N PHE A 134 -5.97 -14.28 5.98
CA PHE A 134 -6.12 -15.65 6.47
C PHE A 134 -5.26 -16.67 5.72
N SER A 135 -4.75 -16.36 4.52
CA SER A 135 -3.81 -17.25 3.84
C SER A 135 -2.46 -17.33 4.57
N SER A 136 -1.81 -18.49 4.50
CA SER A 136 -0.46 -18.69 5.03
C SER A 136 0.58 -17.86 4.26
N LYS A 137 0.36 -17.62 2.97
CA LYS A 137 1.20 -16.75 2.14
C LYS A 137 1.05 -15.28 2.54
N GLY A 138 -0.17 -14.77 2.68
CA GLY A 138 -0.41 -13.38 3.10
C GLY A 138 0.16 -13.06 4.48
N ARG A 139 0.04 -13.98 5.45
CA ARG A 139 0.69 -13.81 6.76
C ARG A 139 2.21 -13.68 6.64
N ARG A 140 2.86 -14.54 5.85
CA ARG A 140 4.31 -14.49 5.60
C ARG A 140 4.74 -13.22 4.88
N GLU A 141 4.05 -12.82 3.82
CA GLU A 141 4.39 -11.60 3.08
C GLU A 141 4.18 -10.33 3.91
N ARG A 142 3.15 -10.30 4.76
CA ARG A 142 2.96 -9.22 5.73
C ARG A 142 4.11 -9.14 6.73
N GLU A 143 4.53 -10.27 7.28
CA GLU A 143 5.65 -10.32 8.22
C GLU A 143 6.95 -9.89 7.55
N HIS A 144 7.21 -10.37 6.34
CA HIS A 144 8.36 -9.99 5.54
C HIS A 144 8.37 -8.49 5.21
N LEU A 145 7.23 -7.89 4.86
CA LEU A 145 7.11 -6.45 4.64
C LEU A 145 7.44 -5.65 5.92
N ILE A 146 6.94 -6.09 7.07
CA ILE A 146 7.20 -5.45 8.37
C ILE A 146 8.68 -5.56 8.74
N GLU A 147 9.25 -6.75 8.59
CA GLU A 147 10.64 -7.03 8.91
C GLU A 147 11.58 -6.24 8.00
N THR A 148 11.30 -6.20 6.70
CA THR A 148 12.09 -5.41 5.75
C THR A 148 12.04 -3.92 6.09
N LEU A 149 10.84 -3.38 6.33
CA LEU A 149 10.71 -1.97 6.72
C LEU A 149 11.43 -1.69 8.04
N ARG A 150 11.37 -2.62 9.01
CA ARG A 150 12.09 -2.49 10.28
C ARG A 150 13.60 -2.49 10.05
N ASN A 151 14.14 -3.48 9.34
CA ASN A 151 15.57 -3.62 9.07
C ASN A 151 16.11 -2.41 8.31
N LEU A 152 15.36 -1.95 7.30
CA LEU A 152 15.66 -0.73 6.56
C LEU A 152 15.75 0.48 7.48
N LEU A 153 14.79 0.66 8.39
CA LEU A 153 14.77 1.79 9.31
C LEU A 153 15.82 1.70 10.42
N THR A 154 16.14 0.51 10.93
CA THR A 154 17.16 0.32 11.98
C THR A 154 18.58 0.43 11.46
N ASN A 155 18.80 0.08 10.19
CA ASN A 155 20.11 0.15 9.55
C ASN A 155 20.41 1.55 8.96
N MET A 156 19.48 2.50 9.05
CA MET A 156 19.76 3.90 8.73
C MET A 156 20.65 4.51 9.82
N THR A 157 21.96 4.45 9.60
CA THR A 157 22.93 5.25 10.34
C THR A 157 23.25 6.50 9.52
N GLY A 158 23.30 7.65 10.20
CA GLY A 158 23.69 8.91 9.56
C GLY A 158 25.12 8.83 9.03
N ILE A 159 25.37 9.44 7.88
CA ILE A 159 26.73 9.63 7.33
C ILE A 159 27.42 10.77 8.09
#